data_AF-A0A1Y5DVS8-F1
#
_entry.id   AF-A0A1Y5DVS8-F1
#
_cell.length_a   1.000
_cell.length_b   1.000
_cell.length_c   1.000
_cell.angle_alpha   90.00
_cell.angle_beta   90.00
_cell.angle_gamma   90.00
#
_symmetry.space_group_name_H-M   'P 1'
#
loop_
_entity.id
_entity.type
_entity.pdbx_description
1 polymer ?
#
loop_
_entity_poly.entity_id
_entity_poly.type
_entity_poly.pdbx_seq_one_letter_code
_entity_poly.pdbx_strand_id
1 'polypeptide(L)'
;MSSQWLTLFALVTSLICLLYLRNTDPKRRRVFRLTKWDSKRYSGLAWLLCFVPGVALLVTAQYPAFIMWFAALSVVGWLVALPKPNTKS
;
A
#
# COMPACT_ATOMS: atom_id res chain seq x y z
N MET A 1 9.55 -6.15 -21.97
CA MET A 1 8.28 -5.64 -21.41
C MET A 1 8.41 -4.15 -21.23
N SER A 2 7.42 -3.36 -21.66
CA SER A 2 7.45 -1.89 -21.51
C SER A 2 7.47 -1.51 -20.03
N SER A 3 8.27 -0.49 -19.68
CA SER A 3 8.43 0.02 -18.30
C SER A 3 7.09 0.34 -17.62
N GLN A 4 6.11 0.81 -18.39
CA GLN A 4 4.74 1.09 -17.94
C GLN A 4 4.08 -0.11 -17.24
N TRP A 5 4.17 -1.30 -17.81
CA TRP A 5 3.57 -2.50 -17.21
C TRP A 5 4.22 -2.85 -15.88
N LEU A 6 5.56 -2.75 -15.80
CA LEU A 6 6.30 -2.97 -14.56
C LEU A 6 5.87 -1.99 -13.46
N THR A 7 5.67 -0.71 -13.80
CA THR A 7 5.16 0.28 -12.84
C THR A 7 3.77 -0.06 -12.33
N LEU A 8 2.85 -0.49 -13.22
CA LEU A 8 1.49 -0.83 -12.84
C LEU A 8 1.46 -2.04 -11.91
N PHE A 9 2.20 -3.10 -12.21
CA PHE A 9 2.29 -4.28 -11.34
C PHE A 9 2.90 -3.94 -9.98
N ALA A 10 3.98 -3.16 -9.96
CA ALA A 10 4.60 -2.67 -8.74
C ALA A 10 3.63 -1.82 -7.90
N LEU A 11 2.81 -1.00 -8.56
CA LEU A 11 1.87 -0.13 -7.87
C LEU A 11 0.68 -0.89 -7.30
N VAL A 12 0.10 -1.83 -8.06
CA VAL A 12 -1.03 -2.66 -7.61
C VAL A 12 -0.64 -3.51 -6.40
N THR A 13 0.57 -4.09 -6.42
CA THR A 13 1.08 -4.90 -5.29
C THR A 13 1.27 -4.05 -4.02
N SER A 14 1.86 -2.87 -4.14
CA SER A 14 1.97 -1.92 -3.02
C SER A 14 0.60 -1.41 -2.54
N LEU A 15 -0.34 -1.16 -3.45
CA LEU A 15 -1.70 -0.69 -3.14
C LEU A 15 -2.46 -1.70 -2.26
N ILE A 16 -2.39 -2.99 -2.58
CA ILE A 16 -3.00 -4.05 -1.78
C ILE A 16 -2.43 -4.06 -0.36
N CYS A 17 -1.12 -3.89 -0.22
CA CYS A 17 -0.45 -3.80 1.08
C CYS A 17 -0.90 -2.57 1.88
N LEU A 18 -1.03 -1.41 1.22
CA LEU A 18 -1.53 -0.18 1.84
C LEU A 18 -2.99 -0.30 2.31
N LEU A 19 -3.85 -0.94 1.51
CA LEU A 19 -5.24 -1.22 1.91
C LEU A 19 -5.31 -2.15 3.11
N TYR A 20 -4.46 -3.19 3.15
CA TYR A 20 -4.35 -4.08 4.30
C TYR A 20 -3.88 -3.33 5.56
N LEU A 21 -2.82 -2.52 5.46
CA LEU A 21 -2.30 -1.71 6.56
C LEU A 21 -3.36 -0.72 7.09
N ARG A 22 -4.04 -0.01 6.18
CA ARG A 22 -5.15 0.89 6.50
C ARG A 22 -6.27 0.19 7.25
N ASN A 23 -6.64 -1.01 6.82
CA ASN A 23 -7.79 -1.73 7.38
C ASN A 23 -7.44 -2.42 8.69
N THR A 24 -6.19 -2.79 8.93
CA THR A 24 -5.74 -3.41 10.18
C THR A 24 -5.27 -2.40 11.24
N ASP A 25 -5.24 -1.10 10.91
CA ASP A 25 -4.75 -0.08 11.82
C ASP A 25 -5.66 0.09 13.07
N PRO A 26 -5.14 -0.15 14.29
CA PRO A 26 -5.94 -0.09 15.51
C PRO A 26 -6.31 1.34 15.90
N LYS A 27 -5.50 2.35 15.55
CA LYS A 27 -5.79 3.75 15.86
C LYS A 27 -6.98 4.21 15.01
N ARG A 28 -6.97 3.90 13.72
CA ARG A 28 -8.09 4.18 12.80
C ARG A 28 -9.36 3.46 13.25
N ARG A 29 -9.28 2.18 13.61
CA ARG A 29 -10.44 1.44 14.12
C ARG A 29 -11.01 2.00 15.43
N ARG A 30 -10.15 2.41 16.37
CA ARG A 30 -10.57 3.05 17.64
C ARG A 30 -11.27 4.38 17.39
N VAL A 31 -10.70 5.24 16.54
CA VAL A 31 -11.27 6.57 16.22
C VAL A 31 -12.64 6.43 15.55
N PHE A 32 -12.81 5.46 14.64
CA PHE A 32 -14.07 5.22 13.93
C PHE A 32 -15.00 4.20 14.64
N ARG A 33 -14.71 3.79 15.87
CA ARG A 33 -15.49 2.80 16.65
C ARG A 33 -15.82 1.52 15.88
N LEU A 34 -14.91 1.07 15.02
CA LEU A 34 -15.04 -0.17 14.26
C LEU A 34 -14.75 -1.39 15.14
N THR A 35 -15.26 -2.56 14.75
CA THR A 35 -14.99 -3.84 15.42
C THR A 35 -13.48 -4.06 15.55
N LYS A 36 -13.06 -4.56 16.73
CA LYS A 36 -11.66 -4.91 16.98
C LYS A 36 -11.23 -5.96 15.96
N TRP A 37 -9.96 -5.85 15.54
CA TRP A 37 -9.37 -6.85 14.67
C TRP A 37 -8.80 -7.96 15.56
N ASP A 38 -9.42 -9.15 15.54
CA ASP A 38 -9.03 -10.26 16.42
C ASP A 38 -7.83 -11.07 15.90
N SER A 39 -7.46 -10.93 14.63
CA SER A 39 -6.38 -11.72 14.03
C SER A 39 -4.98 -11.12 14.25
N LYS A 40 -3.96 -11.98 14.18
CA LYS A 40 -2.55 -11.59 14.28
C LYS A 40 -2.21 -10.56 13.18
N ARG A 41 -1.70 -9.40 13.59
CA ARG A 41 -1.37 -8.28 12.70
C ARG A 41 0.05 -8.42 12.18
N TYR A 42 0.23 -8.41 10.87
CA TYR A 42 1.54 -8.51 10.22
C TYR A 42 1.96 -7.18 9.61
N SER A 43 1.94 -6.07 10.38
CA SER A 43 2.25 -4.73 9.86
C SER A 43 3.65 -4.64 9.26
N GLY A 44 4.64 -5.20 9.95
CA GLY A 44 6.03 -5.18 9.47
C GLY A 44 6.17 -5.93 8.15
N LEU A 45 5.55 -7.10 8.05
CA LEU A 45 5.55 -7.91 6.83
C LEU A 45 4.84 -7.20 5.68
N ALA A 46 3.69 -6.56 5.95
CA ALA A 46 2.93 -5.80 4.95
C ALA A 46 3.71 -4.57 4.46
N TRP A 47 4.45 -3.89 5.34
CA TRP A 47 5.34 -2.80 4.94
C TRP A 47 6.51 -3.31 4.10
N LEU A 48 7.16 -4.40 4.49
CA LEU A 48 8.22 -5.01 3.70
C LEU A 48 7.70 -5.37 2.30
N LEU A 49 6.58 -6.08 2.21
CA LEU A 49 5.95 -6.44 0.93
C LEU A 49 5.55 -5.21 0.10
N CYS A 50 5.16 -4.11 0.73
CA CYS A 50 4.86 -2.86 0.04
C CYS A 50 6.07 -2.28 -0.70
N PHE A 51 7.28 -2.41 -0.13
CA PHE A 51 8.52 -1.88 -0.69
C PHE A 51 9.29 -2.85 -1.58
N VAL A 52 9.05 -4.17 -1.46
CA VAL A 52 9.64 -5.22 -2.32
C VAL A 52 9.62 -4.87 -3.82
N PRO A 53 8.49 -4.45 -4.43
CA PRO A 53 8.47 -4.13 -5.85
C PRO A 53 9.37 -2.94 -6.22
N GLY A 54 9.47 -1.93 -5.34
CA GLY A 54 10.38 -0.80 -5.54
C GLY A 54 11.85 -1.22 -5.50
N VAL A 55 12.22 -2.08 -4.56
CA VAL A 55 13.58 -2.64 -4.47
C VAL A 55 13.90 -3.48 -5.71
N ALA A 56 12.96 -4.30 -6.18
CA ALA A 56 13.13 -5.08 -7.40
C ALA A 56 13.36 -4.21 -8.64
N LEU A 57 12.66 -3.06 -8.76
CA LEU A 57 12.87 -2.10 -9.84
C LEU A 57 14.25 -1.45 -9.79
N LEU A 58 14.78 -1.15 -8.60
CA LEU A 58 16.14 -0.63 -8.42
C LEU A 58 17.21 -1.66 -8.82
N VAL A 59 17.09 -2.90 -8.35
CA VAL A 59 18.06 -3.98 -8.64
C VAL A 59 18.10 -4.33 -10.13
N THR A 60 16.97 -4.22 -10.82
CA THR A 60 16.87 -4.46 -12.27
C THR A 60 17.23 -3.23 -13.13
N ALA A 61 17.76 -2.17 -12.51
CA ALA A 61 18.14 -0.91 -13.15
C ALA A 61 17.02 -0.23 -13.95
N GLN A 62 15.75 -0.48 -13.58
CA GLN A 62 14.58 0.11 -14.22
C GLN A 62 14.24 1.48 -13.58
N TYR A 63 15.20 2.41 -13.62
CA TYR A 63 15.10 3.70 -12.93
C TYR A 63 13.85 4.54 -13.31
N PRO A 64 13.45 4.64 -14.59
CA PRO A 64 12.22 5.38 -14.94
C PRO A 64 10.99 4.78 -14.28
N ALA A 65 10.89 3.44 -14.26
CA ALA A 65 9.78 2.75 -13.62
C ALA A 65 9.80 2.94 -12.10
N PHE A 66 10.98 2.89 -11.47
CA PHE A 66 11.12 3.15 -10.05
C PHE A 66 10.64 4.57 -9.67
N ILE A 67 11.07 5.60 -10.39
CA ILE A 67 10.67 6.99 -10.12
C ILE A 67 9.16 7.17 -10.28
N MET A 68 8.59 6.64 -11.37
CA MET A 68 7.14 6.68 -11.60
C MET A 68 6.36 5.97 -10.49
N TRP A 69 6.80 4.77 -10.10
CA TRP A 69 6.20 4.01 -9.01
C TRP A 69 6.28 4.76 -7.69
N PHE A 70 7.43 5.35 -7.36
CA PHE A 70 7.64 6.07 -6.10
C PHE A 70 6.75 7.31 -5.98
N ALA A 71 6.66 8.10 -7.06
CA ALA A 71 5.77 9.26 -7.12
C ALA A 71 4.30 8.85 -6.98
N ALA A 72 3.88 7.83 -7.75
CA ALA A 72 2.50 7.37 -7.74
C ALA A 72 2.11 6.70 -6.41
N LEU A 73 3.01 5.93 -5.79
CA LEU A 73 2.79 5.31 -4.47
C LEU A 73 2.51 6.36 -3.40
N SER A 74 3.21 7.50 -3.45
CA SER A 74 3.00 8.60 -2.50
C SER A 74 1.58 9.16 -2.62
N VAL A 75 1.12 9.45 -3.85
CA VAL A 75 -0.23 9.95 -4.12
C VAL A 75 -1.28 8.93 -3.73
N VAL A 76 -1.09 7.67 -4.12
CA VAL A 76 -2.00 6.56 -3.82
C VAL A 76 -2.09 6.32 -2.31
N GLY A 77 -0.98 6.43 -1.57
CA GLY A 77 -0.96 6.33 -0.12
C GLY A 77 -1.90 7.32 0.56
N TRP A 78 -1.91 8.57 0.10
CA TRP A 78 -2.85 9.59 0.57
C TRP A 78 -4.29 9.29 0.16
N LEU A 79 -4.53 8.92 -1.10
CA LEU A 79 -5.87 8.52 -1.58
C LEU A 79 -6.43 7.33 -0.80
N VAL A 80 -5.57 6.40 -0.39
CA VAL A 80 -5.96 5.29 0.48
C VAL A 80 -6.19 5.78 1.91
N ALA A 81 -5.39 6.68 2.45
CA ALA A 81 -5.53 7.13 3.84
C ALA A 81 -6.80 7.99 4.10
N LEU A 82 -7.20 8.83 3.13
CA LEU A 82 -8.23 9.86 3.31
C LEU A 82 -9.66 9.35 3.52
N PRO A 83 -10.19 8.36 2.77
CA PRO A 83 -11.59 7.98 2.87
C PRO A 83 -11.93 7.44 4.25
N LYS A 84 -12.97 8.01 4.87
CA LYS A 84 -13.56 7.46 6.10
C LYS A 84 -14.15 6.08 5.82
N PRO A 85 -14.13 5.15 6.78
CA PRO A 85 -14.83 3.88 6.63
C PRO A 85 -16.33 4.16 6.40
N ASN A 86 -16.92 3.51 5.40
CA ASN A 86 -18.35 3.63 5.12
C ASN A 86 -19.10 2.82 6.19
N THR A 87 -19.51 3.50 7.26
CA THR A 87 -20.40 2.96 8.28
C THR A 87 -21.81 2.88 7.68
N LYS A 88 -22.10 1.84 6.90
CA LYS A 88 -23.49 1.40 6.76
C LYS A 88 -23.85 0.70 8.07
N SER A 89 -24.63 1.40 8.89
CA SER A 89 -25.29 0.89 10.09
C SER A 89 -26.19 -0.28 9.75
#